data_AF-A0A1F9ZA40-F1
#
_entry.id   AF-A0A1F9ZA40-F1
#
_cell.length_a   1.000
_cell.length_b   1.000
_cell.length_c   1.000
_cell.angle_alpha   90.00
_cell.angle_beta   90.00
_cell.angle_gamma   90.00
#
_symmetry.space_group_name_H-M   'P 1'
#
loop_
_entity.id
_entity.type
_entity.pdbx_description
1 polymer ?
#
loop_
_entity_poly.entity_id
_entity_poly.type
_entity_poly.pdbx_seq_one_letter_code
_entity_poly.pdbx_strand_id
1 'polypeptide(L)'
;MDKRLWYLIAGTRGGTNRARILHALRDRPRNANDLAAVLGLDYKTVRHHLDVLRENECVMLQGEPGYAALYTLSPRLQVHFEDFEEIWRRMDRGIGEK
;
A
#
# COMPACT_ATOMS: atom_id res chain seq x y z
N MET A 1 10.05 12.77 -7.70
CA MET A 1 10.17 11.57 -6.85
C MET A 1 10.15 11.96 -5.38
N ASP A 2 9.04 11.64 -4.72
CA ASP A 2 8.82 11.86 -3.30
C ASP A 2 9.77 10.99 -2.44
N LYS A 3 10.66 11.63 -1.68
CA LYS A 3 11.64 10.95 -0.80
C LYS A 3 10.97 10.11 0.29
N ARG A 4 9.80 10.53 0.78
CA ARG A 4 9.06 9.83 1.84
C ARG A 4 8.44 8.56 1.28
N LEU A 5 7.80 8.65 0.10
CA LEU A 5 7.24 7.49 -0.60
C LEU A 5 8.33 6.48 -0.96
N TRP A 6 9.49 6.95 -1.44
CA TRP A 6 10.64 6.08 -1.71
C TRP A 6 11.09 5.33 -0.46
N TYR A 7 11.27 6.00 0.67
CA TYR A 7 11.70 5.34 1.91
C TYR A 7 10.66 4.34 2.44
N LEU A 8 9.38 4.70 2.35
CA LEU A 8 8.27 3.86 2.77
C LEU A 8 8.16 2.54 1.99
N ILE A 9 8.50 2.58 0.70
CA ILE A 9 8.35 1.45 -0.21
C ILE A 9 9.67 0.71 -0.44
N ALA A 10 10.77 1.40 -0.70
CA ALA A 10 12.07 0.77 -0.97
C ALA A 10 13.01 0.72 0.24
N GLY A 11 12.85 1.62 1.22
CA GLY A 11 13.81 1.80 2.32
C GLY A 11 13.52 0.98 3.59
N THR A 12 12.51 0.13 3.60
CA THR A 12 11.99 -0.49 4.83
C THR A 12 11.58 -1.95 4.61
N ARG A 13 11.79 -2.81 5.63
CA ARG A 13 11.55 -4.27 5.56
C ARG A 13 10.13 -4.66 5.11
N GLY A 14 9.13 -3.85 5.41
CA GLY A 14 7.72 -4.06 5.03
C GLY A 14 7.30 -3.48 3.67
N GLY A 15 8.25 -2.92 2.92
CA GLY A 15 8.00 -2.13 1.72
C GLY A 15 7.27 -2.89 0.61
N THR A 16 7.70 -4.12 0.36
CA THR A 16 7.07 -5.02 -0.63
C THR A 16 5.59 -5.27 -0.34
N ASN A 17 5.23 -5.56 0.92
CA ASN A 17 3.83 -5.79 1.28
C ASN A 17 3.00 -4.50 1.20
N ARG A 18 3.57 -3.36 1.56
CA ARG A 18 2.91 -2.06 1.35
C ARG A 18 2.65 -1.78 -0.13
N ALA A 19 3.61 -2.02 -1.01
CA ALA A 19 3.42 -1.87 -2.45
C ALA A 19 2.32 -2.80 -2.99
N ARG A 20 2.30 -4.06 -2.55
CA ARG A 20 1.24 -5.02 -2.89
C ARG A 20 -0.15 -4.54 -2.44
N ILE A 21 -0.26 -3.98 -1.24
CA ILE A 21 -1.52 -3.36 -0.75
C ILE A 21 -1.92 -2.18 -1.65
N LEU A 22 -1.01 -1.27 -1.96
CA LEU A 22 -1.30 -0.11 -2.79
C LEU A 22 -1.77 -0.51 -4.21
N HIS A 23 -1.15 -1.52 -4.82
CA HIS A 23 -1.64 -2.09 -6.08
C HIS A 23 -3.04 -2.69 -5.95
N ALA A 24 -3.32 -3.45 -4.89
CA ALA A 24 -4.64 -4.04 -4.67
C ALA A 24 -5.74 -2.99 -4.45
N LEU A 25 -5.39 -1.85 -3.84
CA LEU A 25 -6.28 -0.70 -3.62
C LEU A 25 -6.44 0.20 -4.85
N ARG A 26 -5.47 0.18 -5.78
CA ARG A 26 -5.58 0.88 -7.07
C ARG A 26 -6.68 0.29 -7.95
N ASP A 27 -6.84 -1.03 -7.90
CA ASP A 27 -7.88 -1.78 -8.61
C ASP A 27 -9.29 -1.43 -8.08
N ARG A 28 -9.48 -1.52 -6.75
CA ARG A 28 -10.73 -1.14 -6.09
C ARG A 28 -10.55 -0.95 -4.58
N PRO A 29 -11.46 -0.22 -3.90
CA PRO A 29 -11.47 -0.16 -2.44
C PRO A 29 -11.65 -1.56 -1.81
N ARG A 30 -10.93 -1.85 -0.72
CA ARG A 30 -10.96 -3.15 -0.03
C ARG A 30 -10.89 -2.97 1.48
N ASN A 31 -11.53 -3.85 2.24
CA ASN A 31 -11.33 -3.90 3.68
C ASN A 31 -10.04 -4.69 4.02
N ALA A 32 -9.62 -4.67 5.29
CA ALA A 32 -8.40 -5.35 5.74
C ALA A 32 -8.46 -6.88 5.63
N ASN A 33 -9.64 -7.50 5.78
CA ASN A 33 -9.82 -8.94 5.60
C ASN A 33 -9.64 -9.34 4.12
N ASP A 34 -10.21 -8.58 3.19
CA ASP A 34 -10.08 -8.81 1.75
C ASP A 34 -8.61 -8.70 1.32
N LEU A 35 -7.90 -7.71 1.85
CA LEU A 35 -6.47 -7.52 1.60
C LEU A 35 -5.64 -8.69 2.15
N ALA A 36 -5.95 -9.18 3.35
CA ALA A 36 -5.30 -10.35 3.93
C ALA A 36 -5.50 -11.59 3.05
N ALA A 37 -6.73 -11.83 2.61
CA ALA A 37 -7.07 -12.95 1.74
C ALA A 37 -6.36 -12.87 0.38
N VAL A 38 -6.46 -11.74 -0.32
CA VAL A 38 -5.91 -11.61 -1.69
C VAL A 38 -4.38 -11.59 -1.71
N LEU A 39 -3.74 -11.12 -0.63
CA LEU A 39 -2.28 -11.05 -0.54
C LEU A 39 -1.67 -12.28 0.15
N GLY A 40 -2.47 -13.19 0.70
CA GLY A 40 -2.00 -14.33 1.47
C GLY A 40 -1.21 -13.91 2.71
N LEU A 41 -1.66 -12.85 3.39
CA LEU A 41 -1.00 -12.27 4.56
C LEU A 41 -1.86 -12.45 5.82
N ASP A 42 -1.23 -12.49 6.99
CA ASP A 42 -1.94 -12.45 8.26
C ASP A 42 -2.68 -11.10 8.44
N TYR A 43 -3.88 -11.14 9.00
CA TYR A 43 -4.71 -9.96 9.22
C TYR A 43 -4.00 -8.86 10.03
N LYS A 44 -3.26 -9.21 11.09
CA LYS A 44 -2.53 -8.22 11.90
C LYS A 44 -1.39 -7.59 11.11
N THR A 45 -0.78 -8.34 10.19
CA THR A 45 0.26 -7.82 9.29
C THR A 45 -0.31 -6.79 8.32
N VAL A 46 -1.47 -7.10 7.72
CA VAL A 46 -2.18 -6.15 6.85
C VAL A 46 -2.60 -4.89 7.62
N ARG A 47 -3.19 -5.05 8.81
CA ARG A 47 -3.56 -3.94 9.69
C ARG A 47 -2.38 -3.02 9.98
N HIS A 48 -1.24 -3.59 10.40
CA HIS A 48 -0.03 -2.81 10.64
C HIS A 48 0.42 -2.03 9.40
N HIS A 49 0.42 -2.65 8.22
CA HIS A 49 0.79 -1.96 6.99
C HIS A 49 -0.20 -0.86 6.60
N LEU A 50 -1.50 -1.06 6.78
CA LEU A 50 -2.53 -0.06 6.54
C LEU A 50 -2.38 1.15 7.48
N ASP A 51 -2.06 0.91 8.75
CA ASP A 51 -1.82 1.98 9.72
C ASP A 51 -0.61 2.83 9.29
N VAL A 52 0.51 2.18 8.94
CA VAL A 52 1.71 2.87 8.42
C VAL A 52 1.40 3.63 7.11
N LEU A 53 0.66 3.05 6.18
CA LEU A 53 0.27 3.72 4.94
C LEU A 53 -0.63 4.92 5.19
N ARG A 54 -1.52 4.85 6.19
CA ARG A 54 -2.43 5.94 6.58
C ARG A 54 -1.66 7.10 7.21
N GLU A 55 -0.73 6.81 8.12
CA GLU A 55 0.17 7.81 8.73
C GLU A 55 1.04 8.52 7.68
N ASN A 56 1.31 7.84 6.56
CA ASN A 56 2.03 8.39 5.41
C ASN A 56 1.13 8.93 4.30
N GLU A 57 -0.16 9.15 4.60
CA GLU A 57 -1.14 9.76 3.69
C GLU A 57 -1.21 9.05 2.34
N CYS A 58 -0.92 7.75 2.30
CA CYS A 58 -0.99 6.92 1.09
C CYS A 58 -2.37 6.30 0.91
N VAL A 59 -3.07 6.04 2.02
CA VAL A 59 -4.42 5.46 2.02
C VAL A 59 -5.33 6.27 2.92
N MET A 60 -6.63 6.18 2.67
CA MET A 60 -7.68 6.74 3.50
C MET A 60 -8.83 5.74 3.67
N LEU A 61 -9.67 5.97 4.67
CA LEU A 61 -10.91 5.23 4.86
C LEU A 61 -12.04 5.87 4.05
N GLN A 62 -12.91 5.03 3.50
CA GLN A 62 -14.16 5.41 2.88
C GLN A 62 -15.33 4.84 3.69
N GLY A 63 -16.25 5.71 4.12
CA GLY A 63 -17.39 5.35 4.96
C GLY A 63 -17.14 5.54 6.47
N GLU A 64 -18.13 5.12 7.27
CA GLU A 64 -18.09 5.23 8.73
C GLU A 64 -17.05 4.28 9.36
N PRO A 65 -16.32 4.70 10.41
CA PRO A 65 -15.42 3.83 11.16
C PRO A 65 -16.18 2.64 11.78
N GLY A 66 -15.81 1.41 11.42
CA GLY A 66 -16.49 0.22 11.95
C GLY A 66 -16.13 -1.08 11.23
N TYR A 67 -17.03 -2.07 11.33
CA TYR A 67 -16.80 -3.47 10.95
C TYR A 67 -16.57 -3.73 9.45
N ALA A 68 -16.73 -2.71 8.60
CA ALA A 68 -16.59 -2.80 7.15
C ALA A 68 -15.85 -1.60 6.52
N ALA A 69 -14.98 -0.92 7.28
CA ALA A 69 -14.27 0.25 6.77
C ALA A 69 -13.43 -0.13 5.53
N LEU A 70 -13.74 0.49 4.40
CA LEU A 70 -13.02 0.27 3.15
C LEU A 70 -11.81 1.20 3.08
N TYR A 71 -10.67 0.66 2.72
CA TYR A 71 -9.49 1.45 2.41
C TYR A 71 -9.49 1.77 0.92
N THR A 72 -9.04 2.97 0.59
CA THR A 72 -8.77 3.43 -0.77
C THR A 72 -7.46 4.22 -0.79
N LEU A 73 -6.90 4.43 -1.98
CA LEU A 73 -5.74 5.33 -2.14
C LEU A 73 -6.13 6.75 -1.76
N SER A 74 -5.24 7.48 -1.10
CA SER A 74 -5.47 8.90 -0.84
C SER A 74 -5.51 9.68 -2.16
N PRO A 75 -6.21 10.83 -2.23
CA PRO A 75 -6.22 11.67 -3.43
C PRO A 75 -4.80 12.03 -3.90
N ARG A 76 -3.90 12.33 -2.96
CA ARG A 76 -2.50 12.63 -3.24
C ARG A 76 -1.80 11.46 -3.93
N LEU A 77 -1.95 10.24 -3.42
CA LEU A 77 -1.30 9.08 -4.02
C LEU A 77 -1.95 8.70 -5.36
N GLN A 78 -3.25 8.92 -5.53
CA GLN A 78 -3.93 8.71 -6.82
C GLN A 78 -3.35 9.63 -7.91
N VAL A 79 -3.13 10.91 -7.59
CA VAL A 79 -2.53 11.89 -8.52
C VAL A 79 -1.08 11.54 -8.85
N HIS A 80 -0.32 11.05 -7.88
CA HIS A 80 1.10 10.70 -8.04
C HIS A 80 1.34 9.19 -8.11
N PHE A 81 0.39 8.43 -8.67
CA PHE A 81 0.50 6.97 -8.67
C PHE A 81 1.67 6.48 -9.55
N GLU A 82 2.00 7.23 -10.61
CA GLU A 82 3.12 6.94 -11.49
C GLU A 82 4.48 6.98 -10.76
N ASP A 83 4.66 7.91 -9.80
CA ASP A 83 5.85 7.96 -8.94
C ASP A 83 5.99 6.67 -8.13
N PHE A 84 4.88 6.14 -7.60
CA PHE A 84 4.85 4.85 -6.91
C PHE A 84 5.23 3.71 -7.86
N GLU A 85 4.65 3.66 -9.06
CA GLU A 85 4.96 2.60 -10.04
C GLU A 85 6.42 2.63 -10.50
N GLU A 86 7.03 3.81 -10.61
CA GLU A 86 8.46 3.94 -10.88
C GLU A 86 9.31 3.34 -9.75
N ILE A 87 8.99 3.67 -8.49
CA ILE A 87 9.68 3.11 -7.32
C ILE A 87 9.53 1.58 -7.29
N TRP A 88 8.31 1.09 -7.49
CA TRP A 88 8.01 -0.34 -7.47
C TRP A 88 8.76 -1.10 -8.56
N ARG A 89 8.76 -0.60 -9.81
CA ARG A 89 9.53 -1.21 -10.91
C ARG A 89 11.02 -1.26 -10.63
N ARG A 90 11.58 -0.24 -9.99
CA ARG A 90 13.00 -0.24 -9.59
C ARG A 90 13.30 -1.29 -8.52
N MET A 91 12.37 -1.52 -7.60
CA MET A 91 12.51 -2.60 -6.61
C MET A 91 12.42 -3.97 -7.27
N ASP A 92 11.42 -4.20 -8.14
CA ASP A 92 11.19 -5.49 -8.79
C ASP A 92 12.37 -5.92 -9.67
N ARG A 93 12.95 -4.98 -10.44
CA ARG A 93 14.16 -5.23 -11.23
C ARG A 93 15.35 -5.70 -10.38
N GLY A 94 15.45 -5.26 -9.12
CA GLY A 94 16.49 -5.73 -8.19
C GLY A 94 16.24 -7.10 -7.58
N ILE A 95 15.04 -7.68 -7.73
CA ILE A 95 14.66 -8.99 -7.17
C ILE A 95 14.87 -10.11 -8.22
N GLY A 96 14.84 -9.78 -9.52
CA GLY A 96 15.04 -10.72 -10.63
C GLY A 96 16.46 -10.88 -11.17
N GLU A 97 17.43 -10.07 -10.70
CA GLU A 97 18.84 -10.13 -11.13
C GLU A 97 19.76 -10.89 -10.14
N LYS A 98 19.24 -11.89 -9.42
CA LYS A 98 20.05 -12.76 -8.53
C LYS A 98 19.87 -14.24 -8.83
#